data_AF-A0A6V7K1B9-F1
#
_entry.id   AF-A0A6V7K1B9-F1
#
_cell.length_a   1.000
_cell.length_b   1.000
_cell.length_c   1.000
_cell.angle_alpha   90.00
_cell.angle_beta   90.00
_cell.angle_gamma   90.00
#
_symmetry.space_group_name_H-M   'P 1'
#
loop_
_entity.id
_entity.type
_entity.pdbx_description
1 polymer ?
#
loop_
_entity_poly.entity_id
_entity_poly.type
_entity_poly.pdbx_seq_one_letter_code
_entity_poly.pdbx_strand_id
1 'polypeptide(L)'
;KKLCEDVSTSHPTLTEAQIQNLLPKKEAISAMKIVTHDDQTCRLYCLEKVPLFFQLDQENLYLYPTVFTLWQYPDLMYTFTTHRAVVSKLASGAGLMLPGVILDGPPTIKSYGKLEKNTPVAVNTEDNK
;
A
#
# COMPACT_ATOMS: atom_id res chain seq x y z
N LYS A 1 1.00 16.26 10.99
CA LYS A 1 -0.42 16.74 10.97
C LYS A 1 -1.07 16.44 9.62
N LYS A 2 -0.61 17.00 8.48
CA LYS A 2 -1.11 16.66 7.13
C LYS A 2 -1.10 15.15 6.80
N LEU A 3 0.02 14.45 7.06
CA LEU A 3 0.14 13.01 6.81
C LEU A 3 -0.93 12.16 7.52
N CYS A 4 -1.33 12.53 8.75
CA CYS A 4 -2.36 11.80 9.49
C CYS A 4 -3.77 12.04 8.90
N GLU A 5 -4.02 13.23 8.36
CA GLU A 5 -5.27 13.57 7.67
C GLU A 5 -5.33 12.85 6.32
N ASP A 6 -4.21 12.81 5.58
CA ASP A 6 -4.10 12.09 4.31
C ASP A 6 -4.30 10.58 4.49
N VAL A 7 -3.71 9.99 5.55
CA VAL A 7 -3.90 8.57 5.91
C VAL A 7 -5.34 8.30 6.34
N SER A 8 -5.91 9.14 7.20
CA SER A 8 -7.32 9.00 7.65
C SER A 8 -8.30 9.10 6.48
N THR A 9 -8.02 9.98 5.51
CA THR A 9 -8.87 10.19 4.33
C THR A 9 -8.72 9.05 3.31
N SER A 10 -7.50 8.55 3.12
CA SER A 10 -7.20 7.50 2.14
C SER A 10 -7.58 6.10 2.64
N HIS A 11 -7.71 5.91 3.95
CA HIS A 11 -7.91 4.60 4.58
C HIS A 11 -9.01 4.65 5.66
N PRO A 12 -10.29 4.70 5.26
CA PRO A 12 -11.42 4.80 6.21
C PRO A 12 -11.60 3.57 7.11
N THR A 13 -10.96 2.44 6.78
CA THR A 13 -10.98 1.20 7.57
C THR A 13 -10.09 1.27 8.83
N LEU A 14 -9.14 2.21 8.87
CA LEU A 14 -8.26 2.36 10.03
C LEU A 14 -9.00 3.00 11.22
N THR A 15 -8.87 2.37 12.39
CA THR A 15 -9.36 2.99 13.63
C THR A 15 -8.41 4.11 14.06
N GLU A 16 -8.93 5.18 14.67
CA GLU A 16 -8.13 6.31 15.15
C GLU A 16 -6.99 5.89 16.11
N ALA A 17 -7.20 4.79 16.86
CA ALA A 17 -6.16 4.17 17.70
C ALA A 17 -4.99 3.57 16.90
N GLN A 18 -5.26 2.93 15.75
CA GLN A 18 -4.22 2.37 14.88
C GLN A 18 -3.44 3.49 14.18
N ILE A 19 -4.12 4.58 13.81
CA ILE A 19 -3.47 5.77 13.25
C ILE A 19 -2.57 6.44 14.29
N GLN A 20 -3.00 6.50 15.56
CA GLN A 20 -2.15 7.02 16.65
C GLN A 20 -0.96 6.11 16.96
N ASN A 21 -1.09 4.79 16.79
CA ASN A 21 0.03 3.86 16.90
C ASN A 21 1.00 3.95 15.70
N LEU A 22 0.48 4.16 14.50
CA LEU A 22 1.28 4.32 13.26
C LEU A 22 1.99 5.67 13.20
N LEU A 23 1.31 6.73 13.63
CA LEU A 23 1.78 8.11 13.58
C LEU A 23 1.58 8.77 14.95
N PRO A 24 2.37 8.37 15.96
CA PRO A 24 2.27 8.94 17.29
C PRO A 24 2.57 10.44 17.25
N LYS A 25 1.62 11.26 17.70
CA LYS A 25 1.71 12.74 17.69
C LYS A 25 2.90 13.29 18.49
N LYS A 26 3.53 12.47 19.34
CA LYS A 26 4.69 12.82 20.16
C LYS A 26 6.03 12.59 19.46
N GLU A 27 6.08 11.71 18.46
CA GLU A 27 7.33 11.35 17.81
C GLU A 27 7.55 12.16 16.54
N ALA A 28 8.82 12.44 16.24
CA ALA A 28 9.20 13.23 15.08
C ALA A 28 9.16 12.35 13.82
N ILE A 29 8.18 12.61 12.95
CA ILE A 29 8.12 12.03 11.61
C ILE A 29 9.11 12.80 10.73
N SER A 30 10.10 12.10 10.17
CA SER A 30 11.02 12.65 9.19
C SER A 30 10.52 12.38 7.78
N ALA A 31 10.64 13.36 6.89
CA ALA A 31 10.36 13.21 5.47
C ALA A 31 11.68 13.29 4.70
N MET A 32 11.99 12.25 3.93
CA MET A 32 13.18 12.16 3.10
C MET A 32 12.78 12.24 1.64
N LYS A 33 13.50 13.04 0.86
CA LYS A 33 13.34 13.09 -0.60
C LYS A 33 14.36 12.14 -1.22
N ILE A 34 13.88 11.23 -2.05
CA ILE A 34 14.69 10.26 -2.78
C ILE A 34 14.48 10.55 -4.27
N VAL A 35 15.54 10.40 -5.07
CA VAL A 35 15.46 10.51 -6.52
C VAL A 35 15.87 9.15 -7.08
N THR A 36 15.02 8.58 -7.92
CA THR A 36 15.29 7.29 -8.57
C THR A 36 16.23 7.47 -9.76
N HIS A 37 16.74 6.38 -10.33
CA HIS A 37 17.59 6.42 -11.53
C HIS A 37 16.88 7.04 -12.76
N ASP A 38 15.55 7.04 -12.77
CA ASP A 38 14.72 7.62 -13.84
C ASP A 38 14.25 9.05 -13.51
N ASP A 39 15.02 9.78 -12.68
CA ASP A 39 14.74 11.14 -12.20
C ASP A 39 13.39 11.33 -11.47
N GLN A 40 12.67 10.26 -11.15
CA GLN A 40 11.43 10.35 -10.38
C GLN A 40 11.73 10.70 -8.92
N THR A 41 11.07 11.76 -8.43
CA THR A 41 11.13 12.16 -7.02
C THR A 41 10.15 11.33 -6.20
N CYS A 42 10.67 10.64 -5.18
CA CYS A 42 9.88 9.99 -4.15
C CYS A 42 10.03 10.73 -2.82
N ARG A 43 8.94 10.86 -2.05
CA ARG A 43 8.97 11.32 -0.67
C ARG A 43 8.71 10.13 0.25
N LEU A 44 9.66 9.82 1.11
CA LEU A 44 9.59 8.73 2.09
C LEU A 44 9.36 9.32 3.48
N TYR A 45 8.31 8.88 4.16
CA TYR A 45 7.97 9.27 5.52
C TYR A 45 8.42 8.18 6.49
N CYS A 46 9.28 8.57 7.42
CA CYS A 46 9.86 7.68 8.42
C CYS A 46 9.48 8.12 9.83
N LEU A 47 9.19 7.14 10.68
CA LEU A 47 9.03 7.32 12.11
C LEU A 47 10.25 6.69 12.79
N GLU A 48 11.03 7.46 13.53
CA GLU A 48 12.23 6.96 14.23
C GLU A 48 13.19 6.11 13.35
N LYS A 49 13.39 6.54 12.09
CA LYS A 49 14.20 5.84 11.05
C LYS A 49 13.54 4.58 10.44
N VAL A 50 12.31 4.26 10.80
CA VAL A 50 11.51 3.19 10.19
C VAL A 50 10.64 3.77 9.07
N PRO A 51 10.77 3.30 7.82
CA PRO A 51 9.97 3.80 6.70
C PRO A 51 8.54 3.26 6.75
N LEU A 52 7.57 4.16 6.85
CA LEU A 52 6.17 3.77 7.00
C LEU A 52 5.37 3.99 5.71
N PHE A 53 5.55 5.15 5.08
CA PHE A 53 4.79 5.55 3.91
C PHE A 53 5.69 6.22 2.89
N PHE A 54 5.31 6.14 1.62
CA PHE A 54 5.99 6.83 0.55
C PHE A 54 5.01 7.39 -0.47
N GLN A 55 5.41 8.45 -1.14
CA GLN A 55 4.68 9.08 -2.21
C GLN A 55 5.58 9.09 -3.45
N LEU A 56 5.06 8.54 -4.56
CA LEU A 56 5.76 8.51 -5.84
C LEU A 56 5.30 9.70 -6.66
N ASP A 57 6.19 10.63 -6.96
CA ASP A 57 5.89 11.88 -7.65
C ASP A 57 5.08 12.90 -6.82
N GLN A 58 5.27 14.19 -7.09
CA GLN A 58 4.60 15.27 -6.39
C GLN A 58 3.13 15.43 -6.83
N GLU A 59 2.81 15.02 -8.05
CA GLU A 59 1.45 15.06 -8.60
C GLU A 59 0.57 13.89 -8.12
N ASN A 60 1.19 12.85 -7.57
CA ASN A 60 0.44 11.69 -7.09
C ASN A 60 -0.22 12.01 -5.75
N LEU A 61 -1.55 11.92 -5.75
CA LEU A 61 -2.37 12.16 -4.57
C LEU A 61 -2.33 11.00 -3.58
N TYR A 62 -1.83 9.83 -3.99
CA TYR A 62 -1.85 8.64 -3.15
C TYR A 62 -0.59 8.48 -2.32
N LEU A 63 -0.81 8.22 -1.03
CA LEU A 63 0.23 7.82 -0.10
C LEU A 63 0.27 6.29 -0.01
N TYR A 64 1.39 5.70 -0.41
CA TYR A 64 1.57 4.25 -0.40
C TYR A 64 2.18 3.80 0.93
N PRO A 65 1.58 2.85 1.65
CA PRO A 65 2.23 2.21 2.78
C PRO A 65 3.38 1.33 2.31
N THR A 66 4.43 1.22 3.12
CA THR A 66 5.46 0.20 2.91
C THR A 66 4.89 -1.19 3.17
N VAL A 67 5.52 -2.22 2.60
CA VAL A 67 5.16 -3.63 2.89
C VAL A 67 5.24 -3.91 4.39
N PHE A 68 6.17 -3.28 5.10
CA PHE A 68 6.27 -3.37 6.56
C PHE A 68 5.01 -2.84 7.26
N THR A 69 4.52 -1.67 6.86
CA THR A 69 3.28 -1.09 7.38
C THR A 69 2.07 -1.98 7.08
N LEU A 70 1.98 -2.49 5.84
CA LEU A 70 0.90 -3.41 5.44
C LEU A 70 0.94 -4.73 6.21
N TRP A 71 2.12 -5.21 6.58
CA TRP A 71 2.25 -6.45 7.37
C TRP A 71 1.72 -6.29 8.80
N GLN A 72 1.83 -5.09 9.38
CA GLN A 72 1.25 -4.77 10.69
C GLN A 72 -0.26 -4.46 10.61
N TYR A 73 -0.70 -3.91 9.48
CA TYR A 73 -2.09 -3.48 9.24
C TYR A 73 -2.56 -3.93 7.85
N PRO A 74 -2.92 -5.21 7.66
CA PRO A 74 -3.31 -5.75 6.35
C PRO A 74 -4.61 -5.13 5.82
N ASP A 75 -5.51 -4.69 6.71
CA ASP A 75 -6.80 -4.08 6.39
C ASP A 75 -6.69 -2.63 5.89
N LEU A 76 -5.47 -2.12 5.72
CA LEU A 76 -5.22 -0.76 5.28
C LEU A 76 -5.68 -0.53 3.83
N MET A 77 -5.62 -1.55 2.99
CA MET A 77 -5.89 -1.45 1.56
C MET A 77 -6.76 -2.62 1.09
N TYR A 78 -7.50 -2.38 -0.01
CA TYR A 78 -8.14 -3.49 -0.70
C TYR A 78 -7.06 -4.46 -1.19
N THR A 79 -7.23 -5.75 -0.87
CA THR A 79 -6.20 -6.76 -1.09
C THR A 79 -6.67 -7.80 -2.11
N PHE A 80 -5.82 -8.10 -3.09
CA PHE A 80 -6.00 -9.21 -4.01
C PHE A 80 -5.19 -10.43 -3.58
N THR A 81 -5.84 -11.59 -3.49
CA THR A 81 -5.15 -12.85 -3.23
C THR A 81 -4.63 -13.46 -4.52
N THR A 82 -3.37 -13.87 -4.53
CA THR A 82 -2.71 -14.53 -5.67
C THR A 82 -2.18 -15.92 -5.30
N HIS A 83 -1.92 -16.73 -6.32
CA HIS A 83 -1.27 -18.04 -6.18
C HIS A 83 0.22 -17.89 -5.83
N ARG A 84 0.73 -18.82 -5.01
CA ARG A 84 2.15 -18.84 -4.62
C ARG A 84 3.13 -18.84 -5.80
N ALA A 85 2.78 -19.47 -6.92
CA ALA A 85 3.62 -19.53 -8.12
C ALA A 85 3.93 -18.13 -8.72
N VAL A 86 3.05 -17.15 -8.50
CA VAL A 86 3.16 -15.79 -9.07
C VAL A 86 4.09 -14.91 -8.23
N VAL A 87 4.28 -15.23 -6.94
CA VAL A 87 5.08 -14.45 -5.98
C VAL A 87 6.51 -14.23 -6.46
N SER A 88 7.17 -15.26 -7.00
CA SER A 88 8.54 -15.16 -7.53
C SER A 88 8.66 -14.11 -8.64
N LYS A 89 7.63 -14.00 -9.49
CA LYS A 89 7.56 -13.02 -10.57
C LYS A 89 7.26 -11.63 -10.03
N LEU A 90 6.33 -11.50 -9.08
CA LEU A 90 6.01 -10.23 -8.43
C LEU A 90 7.20 -9.65 -7.66
N ALA A 91 7.95 -10.50 -6.96
CA ALA A 91 9.18 -10.11 -6.25
C ALA A 91 10.26 -9.57 -7.19
N SER A 92 10.21 -9.93 -8.48
CA SER A 92 11.10 -9.40 -9.51
C SER A 92 10.58 -8.07 -10.11
N GLY A 93 9.48 -7.52 -9.59
CA GLY A 93 8.85 -6.30 -10.11
C GLY A 93 7.89 -6.51 -11.28
N ALA A 94 7.51 -7.75 -11.59
CA ALA A 94 6.52 -8.01 -12.64
C ALA A 94 5.11 -7.56 -12.21
N GLY A 95 4.30 -7.11 -13.16
CA GLY A 95 2.89 -6.80 -12.92
C GLY A 95 2.04 -8.06 -12.66
N LEU A 96 1.04 -7.94 -11.78
CA LEU A 96 0.04 -8.99 -11.56
C LEU A 96 -1.00 -8.96 -12.70
N MET A 97 -1.10 -10.07 -13.44
CA MET A 97 -2.10 -10.24 -14.48
C MET A 97 -3.38 -10.88 -13.90
N LEU A 98 -4.55 -10.56 -14.47
CA LEU A 98 -5.85 -11.03 -14.00
C LEU A 98 -5.93 -12.55 -13.73
N PRO A 99 -5.37 -13.45 -14.57
CA PRO A 99 -5.40 -14.89 -14.30
C PRO A 99 -4.61 -15.33 -13.06
N GLY A 100 -3.76 -14.47 -12.51
CA GLY A 100 -3.01 -14.74 -11.28
C GLY A 100 -3.81 -14.44 -10.02
N VAL A 101 -4.98 -13.81 -10.12
CA VAL A 101 -5.84 -13.46 -8.97
C VAL A 101 -6.77 -14.63 -8.66
N ILE A 102 -6.81 -15.02 -7.39
CA ILE A 102 -7.73 -16.03 -6.88
C ILE A 102 -9.10 -15.39 -6.70
N LEU A 103 -10.12 -16.04 -7.24
CA LEU A 103 -11.52 -15.61 -7.16
C LEU A 103 -12.36 -16.69 -6.48
N ASP A 104 -13.34 -16.29 -5.68
CA ASP A 104 -14.29 -17.20 -5.01
C ASP A 104 -15.38 -17.75 -5.96
N GLY A 105 -15.18 -17.66 -7.27
CA GLY A 105 -16.18 -18.06 -8.27
C GLY A 105 -15.71 -17.84 -9.72
N PRO A 106 -16.58 -18.08 -10.71
CA PRO A 106 -16.23 -17.88 -12.11
C PRO A 106 -15.81 -16.42 -12.37
N PRO A 107 -14.83 -16.19 -13.27
CA PRO A 107 -14.34 -14.86 -13.56
C PRO A 107 -15.41 -14.03 -14.24
N THR A 108 -15.98 -13.08 -13.50
CA THR A 108 -16.87 -12.05 -14.03
C THR A 108 -16.22 -10.69 -13.80
N ILE A 109 -16.65 -9.66 -14.54
CA ILE A 109 -16.13 -8.29 -14.37
C ILE A 109 -16.31 -7.80 -12.92
N LYS A 110 -17.32 -8.31 -12.20
CA LYS A 110 -17.58 -7.96 -10.80
C LYS A 110 -16.72 -8.72 -9.80
N SER A 111 -16.04 -9.80 -10.23
CA SER A 111 -15.25 -10.66 -9.34
C SER A 111 -13.98 -9.96 -8.83
N TYR A 112 -13.52 -8.89 -9.48
CA TYR A 112 -12.31 -8.15 -9.12
C TYR A 112 -12.60 -6.89 -8.28
N GLY A 113 -13.82 -6.75 -7.76
CA GLY A 113 -14.26 -5.55 -7.02
C GLY A 113 -14.65 -4.38 -7.92
N LYS A 114 -15.17 -3.31 -7.31
CA LYS A 114 -15.53 -2.04 -7.96
C LYS A 114 -14.41 -1.03 -7.76
N LEU A 115 -13.25 -1.30 -8.32
CA LEU A 115 -12.09 -0.41 -8.23
C LEU A 115 -12.00 0.46 -9.49
N GLU A 116 -11.62 1.71 -9.30
CA GLU A 116 -11.31 2.60 -10.41
C GLU A 116 -9.88 2.35 -10.89
N LYS A 117 -9.59 2.77 -12.13
CA LYS A 117 -8.22 2.69 -12.64
C LYS A 117 -7.31 3.55 -11.75
N ASN A 118 -6.13 3.02 -11.42
CA ASN A 118 -5.13 3.64 -10.55
C ASN A 118 -5.48 3.66 -9.05
N THR A 119 -6.54 2.96 -8.61
CA THR A 119 -6.77 2.77 -7.18
C THR A 119 -5.63 1.93 -6.57
N PRO A 120 -4.96 2.41 -5.51
CA PRO A 120 -3.94 1.63 -4.81
C PRO A 120 -4.53 0.37 -4.16
N VAL A 121 -3.85 -0.76 -4.32
CA VAL A 121 -4.24 -2.06 -3.75
C VAL A 121 -3.03 -2.79 -3.17
N ALA A 122 -3.28 -3.68 -2.22
CA ALA A 122 -2.29 -4.63 -1.73
C ALA A 122 -2.47 -6.00 -2.43
N VAL A 123 -1.41 -6.81 -2.43
CA VAL A 123 -1.45 -8.18 -2.95
C VAL A 123 -0.96 -9.11 -1.85
N ASN A 124 -1.75 -10.13 -1.53
CA ASN A 124 -1.40 -11.17 -0.58
C ASN A 124 -1.45 -12.56 -1.23
N THR A 125 -1.02 -13.57 -0.50
CA THR A 125 -0.99 -14.95 -0.98
C THR A 125 -1.98 -15.80 -0.19
N GLU A 126 -2.43 -16.91 -0.78
CA GLU A 126 -3.28 -17.88 -0.09
C GLU A 126 -2.73 -18.32 1.29
N ASP A 127 -1.39 -18.44 1.40
CA ASP A 127 -0.68 -18.86 2.60
C ASP A 127 -0.41 -17.73 3.62
N ASN A 128 -0.66 -16.46 3.25
CA ASN A 128 -0.31 -15.29 4.05
C ASN A 128 -1.39 -14.22 3.84
N LYS A 129 -2.51 -14.38 4.56
CA LYS A 129 -3.64 -13.47 4.55
C LYS A 129 -3.46 -12.35 5.55
#